data_AF-A0AAN3TTW4-F1
#
_entry.id   AF-A0AAN3TTW4-F1
#
_cell.length_a   1.000
_cell.length_b   1.000
_cell.length_c   1.000
_cell.angle_alpha   90.00
_cell.angle_beta   90.00
_cell.angle_gamma   90.00
#
_symmetry.space_group_name_H-M   'P 1'
#
loop_
_entity.id
_entity.type
_entity.pdbx_description
1 polymer ?
#
loop_
_entity_poly.entity_id
_entity_poly.type
_entity_poly.pdbx_seq_one_letter_code
_entity_poly.pdbx_strand_id
1 'polypeptide(L)'
;MKQKELWINQIKGLCICLVVIYHSVITFYPHLTTFQHPLSEVLSKCWIYFNLYLAPFRMPVFFFISGYLIRRYIDSVPWGNCLDKRIWSIFWVLALWGVVQWLAISALNQWLAPERNLSNASNAAYADSTDEFLHGMITASTSLWYLYALIVYFVICKIFNRLALPLFVLFVLMSVAVNFVPTPWWGMNSVIRNLPYYSLGAWFGATLMTCVKEVPLRRHLLMASLLAVLAVGAWLFTISLLLSLVSIVVIMKLFYQYEQRFGMRPTSLLNVIGSNTIAIYTTHRILVEIFSLSLIPQMNAARWSPQVELTLLLVYPFVSLLICTVAGLLVRKLSQRAFSDLLFSPPSLPAAVSYSR
;
A
#
# COMPACT_ATOMS: atom_id res chain seq x y z
N MET A 1 -7.56 19.74 -12.25
CA MET A 1 -8.16 18.89 -11.19
C MET A 1 -9.14 19.75 -10.41
N LYS A 2 -10.38 19.29 -10.21
CA LYS A 2 -11.34 20.04 -9.38
C LYS A 2 -10.85 20.03 -7.93
N GLN A 3 -11.00 21.13 -7.17
CA GLN A 3 -10.56 21.23 -5.75
C GLN A 3 -10.98 20.02 -4.89
N LYS A 4 -12.17 19.45 -5.15
CA LYS A 4 -12.69 18.25 -4.47
C LYS A 4 -11.80 17.01 -4.55
N GLU A 5 -10.85 16.93 -5.49
CA GLU A 5 -9.96 15.78 -5.68
C GLU A 5 -8.60 15.93 -4.96
N LEU A 6 -8.18 17.15 -4.61
CA LEU A 6 -6.84 17.41 -4.09
C LEU A 6 -6.61 16.74 -2.73
N TRP A 7 -7.55 16.88 -1.80
CA TRP A 7 -7.43 16.28 -0.46
C TRP A 7 -7.47 14.75 -0.49
N ILE A 8 -8.26 14.16 -1.40
CA ILE A 8 -8.26 12.71 -1.63
C ILE A 8 -6.90 12.26 -2.16
N ASN A 9 -6.32 13.02 -3.08
CA ASN A 9 -5.00 12.70 -3.61
C ASN A 9 -3.90 12.83 -2.56
N GLN A 10 -3.98 13.80 -1.66
CA GLN A 10 -3.04 13.89 -0.54
C GLN A 10 -3.18 12.74 0.45
N ILE A 11 -4.39 12.21 0.68
CA ILE A 11 -4.57 10.97 1.48
C ILE A 11 -3.82 9.81 0.81
N LYS A 12 -3.94 9.64 -0.51
CA LYS A 12 -3.15 8.64 -1.24
C LYS A 12 -1.65 8.85 -1.04
N GLY A 13 -1.20 10.12 -1.08
CA GLY A 13 0.17 10.52 -0.80
C GLY A 13 0.64 10.10 0.59
N LEU A 14 -0.17 10.34 1.61
CA LEU A 14 0.12 9.90 2.97
C LEU A 14 0.20 8.37 3.05
N CYS A 15 -0.77 7.65 2.46
CA CYS A 15 -0.80 6.19 2.48
C CYS A 15 0.46 5.58 1.84
N ILE A 16 0.91 6.09 0.69
CA ILE A 16 2.14 5.57 0.06
C ILE A 16 3.38 5.89 0.87
N CYS A 17 3.47 7.06 1.52
CA CYS A 17 4.56 7.35 2.45
C CYS A 17 4.61 6.32 3.60
N LEU A 18 3.45 5.99 4.19
CA LEU A 18 3.36 4.99 5.26
C LEU A 18 3.75 3.58 4.78
N VAL A 19 3.46 3.23 3.52
CA VAL A 19 3.89 1.94 2.92
C VAL A 19 5.41 1.88 2.77
N VAL A 20 6.04 2.96 2.30
CA VAL A 20 7.51 3.02 2.18
C VAL A 20 8.16 2.93 3.56
N ILE A 21 7.65 3.69 4.54
CA ILE A 21 8.12 3.62 5.94
C ILE A 21 7.98 2.18 6.46
N TYR A 22 6.84 1.52 6.24
CA TYR A 22 6.67 0.12 6.60
C TYR A 22 7.76 -0.77 6.04
N HIS A 23 7.98 -0.74 4.73
CA HIS A 23 8.96 -1.62 4.13
C HIS A 23 10.38 -1.30 4.60
N SER A 24 10.72 -0.02 4.80
CA SER A 24 12.01 0.34 5.40
C SER A 24 12.17 -0.25 6.81
N VAL A 25 11.12 -0.20 7.63
CA VAL A 25 11.20 -0.70 9.01
C VAL A 25 11.34 -2.22 9.05
N ILE A 26 10.45 -2.96 8.36
CA ILE A 26 10.41 -4.43 8.47
C ILE A 26 11.61 -5.13 7.83
N THR A 27 12.29 -4.50 6.88
CA THR A 27 13.46 -5.08 6.21
C THR A 27 14.77 -4.77 6.91
N PHE A 28 14.77 -3.76 7.80
CA PHE A 28 15.98 -3.26 8.44
C PHE A 28 16.05 -3.64 9.93
N TYR A 29 15.19 -3.05 10.76
CA TYR A 29 15.31 -3.14 12.22
C TYR A 29 15.24 -4.55 12.80
N PRO A 30 14.36 -5.46 12.32
CA PRO A 30 14.30 -6.82 12.86
C PRO A 30 15.59 -7.64 12.66
N HIS A 31 16.48 -7.20 11.77
CA HIS A 31 17.71 -7.90 11.42
C HIS A 31 18.95 -7.30 12.12
N LEU A 32 18.76 -6.28 12.96
CA LEU A 32 19.82 -5.71 13.79
C LEU A 32 20.04 -6.58 15.04
N THR A 33 21.26 -7.05 15.25
CA THR A 33 21.62 -7.95 16.35
C THR A 33 22.53 -7.31 17.39
N THR A 34 23.15 -6.19 17.03
CA THR A 34 24.20 -5.56 17.85
C THR A 34 23.88 -4.08 17.99
N PHE A 35 23.94 -3.58 19.22
CA PHE A 35 23.67 -2.19 19.56
C PHE A 35 24.76 -1.69 20.50
N GLN A 36 25.41 -0.58 20.14
CA GLN A 36 26.43 0.02 21.00
C GLN A 36 25.84 1.07 21.94
N HIS A 37 24.83 1.82 21.46
CA HIS A 37 24.17 2.84 22.27
C HIS A 37 22.95 2.24 23.01
N PRO A 38 22.77 2.46 24.33
CA PRO A 38 21.68 1.86 25.09
C PRO A 38 20.27 2.18 24.54
N LEU A 39 20.09 3.40 24.02
CA LEU A 39 18.82 3.83 23.41
C LEU A 39 18.56 3.24 22.02
N SER A 40 19.56 2.69 21.33
CA SER A 40 19.41 2.17 19.96
C SER A 40 18.43 0.99 19.90
N GLU A 41 18.53 0.06 20.87
CA GLU A 41 17.64 -1.09 20.94
C GLU A 41 16.20 -0.65 21.22
N VAL A 42 16.02 0.27 22.17
CA VAL A 42 14.71 0.84 22.52
C VAL A 42 14.11 1.55 21.32
N LEU A 43 14.88 2.39 20.64
CA LEU A 43 14.44 3.11 19.44
C LEU A 43 14.05 2.16 18.31
N SER A 44 14.82 1.11 18.09
CA SER A 44 14.51 0.07 17.08
C SER A 44 13.17 -0.62 17.39
N LYS A 45 12.94 -0.98 18.66
CA LYS A 45 11.65 -1.54 19.11
C LYS A 45 10.52 -0.52 18.96
N CYS A 46 10.74 0.75 19.31
CA CYS A 46 9.76 1.82 19.12
C CYS A 46 9.33 1.94 17.65
N TRP A 47 10.29 1.88 16.71
CA TRP A 47 9.97 1.89 15.28
C TRP A 47 9.14 0.68 14.86
N ILE A 48 9.51 -0.53 15.31
CA ILE A 48 8.78 -1.76 15.00
C ILE A 48 7.33 -1.69 15.53
N TYR A 49 7.13 -1.29 16.79
CA TYR A 49 5.79 -1.19 17.37
C TYR A 49 4.96 -0.05 16.78
N PHE A 50 5.56 1.12 16.58
CA PHE A 50 4.89 2.23 15.91
C PHE A 50 4.43 1.82 14.51
N ASN A 51 5.26 1.07 13.79
CA ASN A 51 4.93 0.57 12.47
C ASN A 51 3.78 -0.45 12.48
N LEU A 52 3.74 -1.34 13.48
CA LEU A 52 2.63 -2.25 13.71
C LEU A 52 1.31 -1.49 13.95
N TYR A 53 1.35 -0.42 14.77
CA TYR A 53 0.18 0.40 15.07
C TYR A 53 -0.29 1.25 13.87
N LEU A 54 0.60 1.55 12.92
CA LEU A 54 0.24 2.22 11.67
C LEU A 54 -0.44 1.29 10.65
N ALA A 55 -0.43 -0.04 10.87
CA ALA A 55 -0.99 -1.00 9.92
C ALA A 55 -2.47 -0.73 9.51
N PRO A 56 -3.38 -0.38 10.43
CA PRO A 56 -4.79 -0.05 10.12
C PRO A 56 -4.98 1.22 9.30
N PHE A 57 -3.96 2.07 9.16
CA PHE A 57 -4.05 3.38 8.50
C PHE A 57 -3.55 3.35 7.04
N ARG A 58 -2.64 2.44 6.71
CA ARG A 58 -1.99 2.41 5.39
C ARG A 58 -2.85 1.76 4.30
N MET A 59 -3.05 0.45 4.37
CA MET A 59 -3.73 -0.32 3.32
C MET A 59 -5.25 -0.14 3.35
N PRO A 60 -5.93 -0.16 4.52
CA PRO A 60 -7.39 0.01 4.55
C PRO A 60 -7.87 1.32 3.96
N VAL A 61 -7.23 2.43 4.35
CA VAL A 61 -7.55 3.77 3.82
C VAL A 61 -7.26 3.84 2.33
N PHE A 62 -6.14 3.25 1.88
CA PHE A 62 -5.78 3.28 0.48
C PHE A 62 -6.75 2.47 -0.40
N PHE A 63 -7.22 1.32 0.09
CA PHE A 63 -8.24 0.52 -0.57
C PHE A 63 -9.60 1.22 -0.60
N PHE A 64 -10.00 1.84 0.51
CA PHE A 64 -11.25 2.61 0.54
C PHE A 64 -11.24 3.75 -0.50
N ILE A 65 -10.17 4.55 -0.53
CA ILE A 65 -10.04 5.63 -1.53
C ILE A 65 -10.03 5.07 -2.95
N SER A 66 -9.35 3.95 -3.19
CA SER A 66 -9.32 3.33 -4.51
C SER A 66 -10.68 2.82 -4.97
N GLY A 67 -11.46 2.19 -4.08
CA GLY A 67 -12.84 1.81 -4.36
C GLY A 67 -13.74 3.03 -4.60
N TYR A 68 -13.59 4.10 -3.80
CA TYR A 68 -14.36 5.33 -3.98
C TYR A 68 -14.12 5.99 -5.35
N LEU A 69 -12.86 6.07 -5.79
CA LEU A 69 -12.49 6.72 -7.05
C LEU A 69 -12.97 5.97 -8.31
N ILE A 70 -13.23 4.67 -8.20
CA ILE A 70 -13.63 3.82 -9.32
C ILE A 70 -15.13 3.47 -9.31
N ARG A 71 -15.91 3.99 -8.36
CA ARG A 71 -17.37 3.79 -8.27
C ARG A 71 -18.11 3.98 -9.60
N ARG A 72 -17.81 5.06 -10.34
CA ARG A 72 -18.42 5.31 -11.66
C ARG A 72 -18.19 4.16 -12.65
N TYR A 73 -17.00 3.54 -12.61
CA TYR A 73 -16.66 2.41 -13.47
C TYR A 73 -17.42 1.14 -13.11
N ILE A 74 -17.75 0.97 -11.83
CA ILE A 74 -18.61 -0.13 -11.37
C ILE A 74 -20.04 0.08 -11.85
N ASP A 75 -20.58 1.28 -11.67
CA ASP A 75 -22.01 1.56 -11.90
C ASP A 75 -22.39 1.70 -13.38
N SER A 76 -21.57 2.38 -14.19
CA SER A 76 -22.04 2.94 -15.47
C SER A 76 -21.15 2.65 -16.69
N VAL A 77 -19.93 2.15 -16.51
CA VAL A 77 -18.99 1.96 -17.63
C VAL A 77 -19.08 0.53 -18.18
N PRO A 78 -19.18 0.32 -19.50
CA PRO A 78 -19.16 -1.02 -20.10
C PRO A 78 -17.86 -1.78 -19.87
N TRP A 79 -17.92 -3.12 -19.86
CA TRP A 79 -16.78 -4.00 -19.57
C TRP A 79 -15.56 -3.80 -20.47
N GLY A 80 -15.74 -3.60 -21.80
CA GLY A 80 -14.61 -3.39 -22.71
C GLY A 80 -13.72 -2.20 -22.29
N ASN A 81 -14.35 -1.05 -21.99
CA ASN A 81 -13.64 0.14 -21.50
C ASN A 81 -12.98 -0.07 -20.13
N CYS A 82 -13.54 -0.96 -19.30
CA CYS A 82 -12.96 -1.30 -18.00
C CYS A 82 -11.74 -2.22 -18.13
N LEU A 83 -11.77 -3.19 -19.05
CA LEU A 83 -10.68 -4.12 -19.29
C LEU A 83 -9.42 -3.35 -19.72
N ASP A 84 -9.52 -2.51 -20.75
CA ASP A 84 -8.35 -1.79 -21.28
C ASP A 84 -7.79 -0.78 -20.28
N LYS A 85 -8.65 0.08 -19.74
CA LYS A 85 -8.20 1.26 -18.96
C LYS A 85 -7.89 0.97 -17.50
N ARG A 86 -8.33 -0.17 -16.96
CA ARG A 86 -8.17 -0.50 -15.53
C ARG A 86 -7.49 -1.83 -15.32
N ILE A 87 -8.08 -2.91 -15.83
CA ILE A 87 -7.58 -4.26 -15.55
C ILE A 87 -6.23 -4.44 -16.24
N TRP A 88 -6.14 -4.19 -17.55
CA TRP A 88 -4.91 -4.36 -18.33
C TRP A 88 -3.81 -3.42 -17.87
N SER A 89 -4.13 -2.15 -17.61
CA SER A 89 -3.15 -1.19 -17.12
C SER A 89 -2.55 -1.60 -15.76
N ILE A 90 -3.36 -2.06 -14.82
CA ILE A 90 -2.86 -2.51 -13.51
C ILE A 90 -2.10 -3.84 -13.65
N PHE A 91 -2.61 -4.76 -14.47
CA PHE A 91 -1.97 -6.04 -14.73
C PHE A 91 -0.58 -5.87 -15.36
N TRP A 92 -0.46 -5.00 -16.36
CA TRP A 92 0.81 -4.67 -17.00
C TRP A 92 1.86 -4.22 -15.97
N VAL A 93 1.49 -3.27 -15.11
CA VAL A 93 2.38 -2.76 -14.07
C VAL A 93 2.73 -3.85 -13.06
N LEU A 94 1.76 -4.67 -12.64
CA LEU A 94 1.99 -5.79 -11.72
C LEU A 94 2.95 -6.82 -12.32
N ALA A 95 2.73 -7.24 -13.57
CA ALA A 95 3.55 -8.24 -14.24
C ALA A 95 4.97 -7.71 -14.48
N LEU A 96 5.09 -6.52 -15.08
CA LEU A 96 6.38 -5.91 -15.38
C LEU A 96 7.20 -5.69 -14.12
N TRP A 97 6.64 -5.00 -13.12
CA TRP A 97 7.37 -4.73 -11.88
C TRP A 97 7.54 -5.95 -11.00
N GLY A 98 6.68 -6.97 -11.11
CA GLY A 98 6.88 -8.26 -10.46
C GLY A 98 8.17 -8.91 -10.95
N VAL A 99 8.36 -8.99 -12.27
CA VAL A 99 9.58 -9.52 -12.89
C VAL A 99 10.79 -8.65 -12.56
N VAL A 100 10.68 -7.32 -12.68
CA VAL A 100 11.78 -6.41 -12.37
C VAL A 100 12.21 -6.52 -10.91
N GLN A 101 11.26 -6.60 -9.96
CA GLN A 101 11.59 -6.78 -8.55
C GLN A 101 12.26 -8.12 -8.28
N TRP A 102 11.75 -9.21 -8.86
CA TRP A 102 12.35 -10.53 -8.71
C TRP A 102 13.80 -10.53 -9.21
N LEU A 103 14.02 -10.14 -10.47
CA LEU A 103 15.37 -10.14 -11.05
C LEU A 103 16.33 -9.20 -10.30
N ALA A 104 15.88 -7.99 -9.94
CA ALA A 104 16.72 -7.03 -9.23
C ALA A 104 17.07 -7.51 -7.82
N ILE A 105 16.10 -8.04 -7.06
CA ILE A 105 16.33 -8.49 -5.69
C ILE A 105 17.18 -9.76 -5.67
N SER A 106 16.98 -10.70 -6.61
CA SER A 106 17.85 -11.87 -6.76
C SER A 106 19.30 -11.46 -7.06
N ALA A 107 19.50 -10.55 -8.02
CA ALA A 107 20.84 -10.05 -8.34
C ALA A 107 21.51 -9.32 -7.17
N LEU A 108 20.75 -8.51 -6.43
CA LEU A 108 21.25 -7.79 -5.25
C LEU A 108 21.65 -8.73 -4.12
N ASN A 109 20.86 -9.77 -3.85
CA ASN A 109 21.20 -10.74 -2.80
C ASN A 109 22.43 -11.55 -3.20
N GLN A 110 22.55 -12.00 -4.46
CA GLN A 110 23.76 -12.68 -4.94
C GLN A 110 25.02 -11.82 -4.83
N TRP A 111 24.89 -10.51 -5.08
CA TRP A 111 26.04 -9.60 -5.06
C TRP A 111 26.43 -9.13 -3.65
N LEU A 112 25.46 -8.74 -2.81
CA LEU A 112 25.71 -8.11 -1.51
C LEU A 112 25.65 -9.08 -0.33
N ALA A 113 24.91 -10.19 -0.45
CA ALA A 113 24.70 -11.13 0.65
C ALA A 113 24.51 -12.58 0.15
N PRO A 114 25.51 -13.16 -0.54
CA PRO A 114 25.39 -14.49 -1.16
C PRO A 114 25.14 -15.61 -0.14
N GLU A 115 25.57 -15.43 1.11
CA GLU A 115 25.39 -16.41 2.19
C GLU A 115 24.02 -16.32 2.88
N ARG A 116 23.17 -15.35 2.50
CA ARG A 116 21.87 -15.14 3.13
C ARG A 116 20.93 -16.27 2.77
N ASN A 117 20.44 -16.99 3.78
CA ASN A 117 19.44 -18.03 3.58
C ASN A 117 18.05 -17.42 3.30
N LEU A 118 17.54 -17.63 2.09
CA LEU A 118 16.23 -17.16 1.62
C LEU A 118 15.21 -18.30 1.44
N SER A 119 15.54 -19.54 1.78
CA SER A 119 14.69 -20.71 1.50
C SER A 119 13.31 -20.68 2.15
N ASN A 120 13.16 -19.92 3.24
CA ASN A 120 11.89 -19.72 3.94
C ASN A 120 11.19 -18.39 3.57
N ALA A 121 11.74 -17.63 2.62
CA ALA A 121 11.17 -16.35 2.22
C ALA A 121 9.91 -16.57 1.38
N SER A 122 8.74 -16.35 1.99
CA SER A 122 7.44 -16.53 1.33
C SER A 122 7.05 -15.38 0.38
N ASN A 123 7.99 -14.73 -0.29
CA ASN A 123 7.70 -13.62 -1.22
C ASN A 123 8.22 -13.94 -2.62
N ALA A 124 7.38 -13.73 -3.65
CA ALA A 124 7.73 -13.95 -5.05
C ALA A 124 9.02 -13.25 -5.48
N ALA A 125 9.37 -12.11 -4.87
CA ALA A 125 10.60 -11.39 -5.18
C ALA A 125 11.89 -12.14 -4.76
N TYR A 126 11.80 -13.14 -3.88
CA TYR A 126 12.93 -13.98 -3.45
C TYR A 126 12.82 -15.41 -4.01
N ALA A 127 11.97 -15.65 -5.02
CA ALA A 127 11.83 -16.98 -5.61
C ALA A 127 13.14 -17.46 -6.26
N ASP A 128 13.45 -18.74 -6.14
CA ASP A 128 14.66 -19.33 -6.75
C ASP A 128 14.38 -19.84 -8.17
N SER A 129 13.11 -20.12 -8.48
CA SER A 129 12.68 -20.61 -9.80
C SER A 129 11.52 -19.81 -10.38
N THR A 130 11.30 -19.95 -11.69
CA THR A 130 10.15 -19.35 -12.40
C THR A 130 8.82 -19.88 -11.87
N ASP A 131 8.76 -21.15 -11.47
CA ASP A 131 7.54 -21.78 -10.96
C ASP A 131 7.16 -21.18 -9.59
N GLU A 132 8.12 -21.07 -8.69
CA GLU A 132 7.93 -20.41 -7.39
C GLU A 132 7.53 -18.94 -7.54
N PHE A 133 8.16 -18.24 -8.48
CA PHE A 133 7.79 -16.86 -8.80
C PHE A 133 6.33 -16.76 -9.26
N LEU A 134 5.91 -17.60 -10.22
CA LEU A 134 4.54 -17.61 -10.72
C LEU A 134 3.54 -18.01 -9.63
N HIS A 135 3.86 -19.03 -8.83
CA HIS A 135 3.04 -19.45 -7.69
C HIS A 135 2.88 -18.30 -6.68
N GLY A 136 3.96 -17.60 -6.36
CA GLY A 136 3.95 -16.43 -5.48
C GLY A 136 3.10 -15.28 -6.04
N MET A 137 3.17 -15.04 -7.35
CA MET A 137 2.37 -14.01 -8.02
C MET A 137 0.87 -14.36 -8.04
N ILE A 138 0.51 -15.62 -8.31
CA ILE A 138 -0.90 -16.09 -8.35
C ILE A 138 -1.53 -16.06 -6.95
N THR A 139 -0.77 -16.44 -5.93
CA THR A 139 -1.22 -16.46 -4.52
C THR A 139 -1.15 -15.09 -3.84
N ALA A 140 -0.85 -14.04 -4.60
CA ALA A 140 -0.63 -12.67 -4.12
C ALA A 140 0.48 -12.54 -3.05
N SER A 141 1.36 -13.53 -2.94
CA SER A 141 2.50 -13.55 -2.02
C SER A 141 3.66 -12.73 -2.58
N THR A 142 3.38 -11.46 -2.91
CA THR A 142 4.34 -10.52 -3.50
C THR A 142 4.24 -9.18 -2.79
N SER A 143 5.31 -8.39 -2.78
CA SER A 143 5.25 -7.02 -2.25
C SER A 143 4.24 -6.13 -3.00
N LEU A 144 3.92 -6.50 -4.25
CA LEU A 144 3.01 -5.81 -5.17
C LEU A 144 1.54 -6.23 -5.04
N TRP A 145 1.20 -7.02 -4.02
CA TRP A 145 -0.12 -7.65 -3.83
C TRP A 145 -1.29 -6.65 -3.86
N TYR A 146 -1.04 -5.38 -3.56
CA TYR A 146 -2.02 -4.31 -3.68
C TYR A 146 -2.59 -4.20 -5.10
N LEU A 147 -1.74 -4.26 -6.14
CA LEU A 147 -2.17 -4.16 -7.53
C LEU A 147 -3.01 -5.39 -7.94
N TYR A 148 -2.60 -6.57 -7.48
CA TYR A 148 -3.38 -7.80 -7.62
C TYR A 148 -4.77 -7.64 -7.00
N ALA A 149 -4.82 -7.16 -5.75
CA ALA A 149 -6.06 -6.95 -5.02
C ALA A 149 -6.98 -5.95 -5.73
N LEU A 150 -6.45 -4.86 -6.29
CA LEU A 150 -7.26 -3.90 -7.05
C LEU A 150 -7.98 -4.52 -8.25
N ILE A 151 -7.32 -5.43 -8.98
CA ILE A 151 -7.94 -6.14 -10.11
C ILE A 151 -9.06 -7.04 -9.60
N VAL A 152 -8.75 -7.89 -8.62
CA VAL A 152 -9.71 -8.85 -8.05
C VAL A 152 -10.92 -8.13 -7.46
N TYR A 153 -10.70 -7.12 -6.64
CA TYR A 153 -11.76 -6.37 -5.99
C TYR A 153 -12.63 -5.63 -7.01
N PHE A 154 -12.03 -5.04 -8.05
CA PHE A 154 -12.79 -4.37 -9.10
C PHE A 154 -13.74 -5.33 -9.81
N VAL A 155 -13.23 -6.51 -10.21
CA VAL A 155 -14.02 -7.53 -10.91
C VAL A 155 -15.18 -8.00 -10.03
N ILE A 156 -14.91 -8.35 -8.77
CA ILE A 156 -15.93 -8.78 -7.80
C ILE A 156 -16.98 -7.67 -7.61
N CYS A 157 -16.56 -6.44 -7.29
CA CYS A 157 -17.49 -5.35 -7.01
C CYS A 157 -18.34 -4.96 -8.22
N LYS A 158 -17.79 -5.11 -9.44
CA LYS A 158 -18.50 -4.81 -10.68
C LYS A 158 -19.50 -5.90 -11.05
N ILE A 159 -19.12 -7.17 -10.99
CA ILE A 159 -20.02 -8.30 -11.28
C ILE A 159 -21.21 -8.29 -10.32
N PHE A 160 -20.94 -8.11 -9.03
CA PHE A 160 -21.95 -8.26 -8.00
C PHE A 160 -22.51 -6.95 -7.46
N ASN A 161 -22.49 -5.87 -8.25
CA ASN A 161 -22.96 -4.56 -7.80
C ASN A 161 -24.43 -4.57 -7.30
N ARG A 162 -25.28 -5.43 -7.88
CA ARG A 162 -26.68 -5.60 -7.45
C ARG A 162 -26.84 -6.32 -6.10
N LEU A 163 -25.82 -7.07 -5.66
CA LEU A 163 -25.79 -7.82 -4.40
C LEU A 163 -24.82 -7.17 -3.39
N ALA A 164 -24.58 -5.86 -3.53
CA ALA A 164 -23.59 -5.14 -2.74
C ALA A 164 -23.76 -5.33 -1.22
N LEU A 165 -24.99 -5.21 -0.70
CA LEU A 165 -25.24 -5.31 0.74
C LEU A 165 -24.96 -6.72 1.31
N PRO A 166 -25.57 -7.81 0.82
CA PRO A 166 -25.31 -9.15 1.36
C PRO A 166 -23.84 -9.57 1.19
N LEU A 167 -23.21 -9.20 0.06
CA LEU A 167 -21.79 -9.50 -0.12
C LEU A 167 -20.87 -8.67 0.76
N PHE A 168 -21.22 -7.42 1.05
CA PHE A 168 -20.44 -6.62 1.98
C PHE A 168 -20.44 -7.24 3.38
N VAL A 169 -21.59 -7.73 3.85
CA VAL A 169 -21.68 -8.47 5.12
C VAL A 169 -20.81 -9.72 5.08
N LEU A 170 -20.87 -10.49 3.99
CA LEU A 170 -20.00 -11.67 3.80
C LEU A 170 -18.51 -11.28 3.82
N PHE A 171 -18.12 -10.19 3.16
CA PHE A 171 -16.73 -9.73 3.14
C PHE A 171 -16.24 -9.32 4.53
N VAL A 172 -17.10 -8.67 5.33
CA VAL A 172 -16.81 -8.34 6.73
C VAL A 172 -16.58 -9.62 7.54
N LEU A 173 -17.46 -10.61 7.40
CA LEU A 173 -17.32 -11.90 8.09
C LEU A 173 -16.03 -12.63 7.67
N MET A 174 -15.71 -12.67 6.38
CA MET A 174 -14.46 -13.27 5.90
C MET A 174 -13.21 -12.53 6.41
N SER A 175 -13.26 -11.19 6.46
CA SER A 175 -12.17 -10.37 6.99
C SER A 175 -11.92 -10.61 8.48
N VAL A 176 -12.98 -10.91 9.26
CA VAL A 176 -12.85 -11.33 10.66
C VAL A 176 -12.33 -12.76 10.74
N ALA A 177 -12.93 -13.69 10.00
CA ALA A 177 -12.59 -15.12 10.03
C ALA A 177 -11.12 -15.40 9.70
N VAL A 178 -10.54 -14.68 8.74
CA VAL A 178 -9.14 -14.88 8.31
C VAL A 178 -8.10 -14.56 9.40
N ASN A 179 -8.49 -13.89 10.50
CA ASN A 179 -7.60 -13.68 11.64
C ASN A 179 -7.51 -14.92 12.55
N PHE A 180 -8.47 -15.83 12.47
CA PHE A 180 -8.53 -17.07 13.26
C PHE A 180 -8.23 -18.31 12.43
N VAL A 181 -8.65 -18.30 11.16
CA VAL A 181 -8.43 -19.39 10.20
C VAL A 181 -7.71 -18.81 8.99
N PRO A 182 -6.39 -18.53 9.09
CA PRO A 182 -5.63 -18.01 7.97
C PRO A 182 -5.45 -19.08 6.90
N THR A 183 -5.43 -18.65 5.64
CA THR A 183 -4.99 -19.50 4.53
C THR A 183 -3.46 -19.70 4.59
N PRO A 184 -2.91 -20.72 3.90
CA PRO A 184 -1.46 -20.92 3.83
C PRO A 184 -0.68 -19.74 3.22
N TRP A 185 -1.34 -18.90 2.42
CA TRP A 185 -0.71 -17.80 1.70
C TRP A 185 -0.97 -16.45 2.38
N TRP A 186 0.08 -15.84 2.93
CA TRP A 186 -0.03 -14.54 3.61
C TRP A 186 -0.57 -13.42 2.69
N GLY A 187 -0.27 -13.51 1.38
CA GLY A 187 -0.78 -12.61 0.36
C GLY A 187 -2.30 -12.65 0.29
N MET A 188 -2.87 -13.85 0.14
CA MET A 188 -4.31 -14.06 0.11
C MET A 188 -4.99 -13.65 1.43
N ASN A 189 -4.36 -13.91 2.58
CA ASN A 189 -4.85 -13.42 3.88
C ASN A 189 -4.99 -11.89 3.89
N SER A 190 -4.02 -11.18 3.30
CA SER A 190 -4.05 -9.72 3.17
C SER A 190 -5.14 -9.26 2.21
N VAL A 191 -5.35 -9.97 1.09
CA VAL A 191 -6.43 -9.70 0.13
C VAL A 191 -7.80 -9.92 0.77
N ILE A 192 -8.04 -10.99 1.51
CA ILE A 192 -9.33 -11.24 2.16
C ILE A 192 -9.59 -10.18 3.23
N ARG A 193 -8.59 -9.87 4.07
CA ARG A 193 -8.72 -8.90 5.17
C ARG A 193 -9.12 -7.51 4.68
N ASN A 194 -8.62 -7.09 3.53
CA ASN A 194 -8.84 -5.73 3.02
C ASN A 194 -10.03 -5.57 2.04
N LEU A 195 -10.67 -6.68 1.66
CA LEU A 195 -11.83 -6.68 0.76
C LEU A 195 -13.00 -5.79 1.25
N PRO A 196 -13.35 -5.74 2.56
CA PRO A 196 -14.38 -4.83 3.06
C PRO A 196 -14.07 -3.35 2.81
N TYR A 197 -12.82 -2.91 2.91
CA TYR A 197 -12.50 -1.49 2.80
C TYR A 197 -12.68 -0.99 1.36
N TYR A 198 -12.23 -1.78 0.39
CA TYR A 198 -12.42 -1.45 -1.02
C TYR A 198 -13.90 -1.45 -1.40
N SER A 199 -14.62 -2.51 -1.03
CA SER A 199 -16.06 -2.64 -1.32
C SER A 199 -16.90 -1.55 -0.62
N LEU A 200 -16.52 -1.14 0.60
CA LEU A 200 -17.11 0.01 1.29
C LEU A 200 -16.96 1.29 0.47
N GLY A 201 -15.76 1.55 -0.05
CA GLY A 201 -15.50 2.70 -0.92
C GLY A 201 -16.27 2.63 -2.24
N ALA A 202 -16.27 1.46 -2.87
CA ALA A 202 -16.89 1.20 -4.17
C ALA A 202 -18.42 1.34 -4.15
N TRP A 203 -19.09 0.64 -3.24
CA TRP A 203 -20.54 0.58 -3.20
C TRP A 203 -21.17 1.69 -2.36
N PHE A 204 -20.57 2.01 -1.20
CA PHE A 204 -21.17 2.92 -0.20
C PHE A 204 -20.40 4.23 -0.02
N GLY A 205 -19.31 4.44 -0.75
CA GLY A 205 -18.39 5.55 -0.51
C GLY A 205 -19.01 6.94 -0.74
N ALA A 206 -20.03 7.07 -1.60
CA ALA A 206 -20.72 8.36 -1.78
C ALA A 206 -21.52 8.75 -0.53
N THR A 207 -22.28 7.81 0.05
CA THR A 207 -23.01 8.02 1.30
C THR A 207 -22.05 8.33 2.45
N LEU A 208 -20.95 7.56 2.55
CA LEU A 208 -19.93 7.81 3.57
C LEU A 208 -19.29 9.20 3.41
N MET A 209 -18.99 9.60 2.16
CA MET A 209 -18.42 10.91 1.87
C MET A 209 -19.36 12.07 2.26
N THR A 210 -20.66 11.91 2.05
CA THR A 210 -21.67 12.88 2.51
C THR A 210 -21.68 12.97 4.03
N CYS A 211 -21.74 11.82 4.72
CA CYS A 211 -21.67 11.75 6.18
C CYS A 211 -20.39 12.40 6.75
N VAL A 212 -19.23 12.10 6.16
CA VAL A 212 -17.94 12.70 6.56
C VAL A 212 -17.96 14.22 6.41
N LYS A 213 -18.67 14.78 5.44
CA LYS A 213 -18.74 16.25 5.28
C LYS A 213 -19.71 16.89 6.26
N GLU A 214 -20.91 16.32 6.37
CA GLU A 214 -22.04 16.95 7.07
C GLU A 214 -22.02 16.70 8.58
N VAL A 215 -21.59 15.53 9.05
CA VAL A 215 -21.68 15.17 10.47
C VAL A 215 -20.51 15.76 11.26
N PRO A 216 -20.77 16.64 12.25
CA PRO A 216 -19.72 17.17 13.11
C PRO A 216 -19.34 16.15 14.19
N LEU A 217 -18.12 15.59 14.10
CA LEU A 217 -17.61 14.63 15.10
C LEU A 217 -17.70 15.15 16.55
N ARG A 218 -17.53 16.46 16.75
CA ARG A 218 -17.63 17.12 18.07
C ARG A 218 -18.99 16.97 18.74
N ARG A 219 -20.08 16.81 17.98
CA ARG A 219 -21.42 16.62 18.55
C ARG A 219 -21.70 15.17 18.94
N HIS A 220 -20.90 14.22 18.43
CA HIS A 220 -21.06 12.79 18.67
C HIS A 220 -19.84 12.19 19.39
N LEU A 221 -19.18 12.97 20.25
CA LEU A 221 -17.97 12.54 20.94
C LEU A 221 -18.18 11.27 21.76
N LEU A 222 -19.31 11.13 22.46
CA LEU A 222 -19.60 9.92 23.24
C LEU A 222 -19.63 8.66 22.36
N MET A 223 -20.36 8.71 21.24
CA MET A 223 -20.45 7.59 20.30
C MET A 223 -19.10 7.34 19.61
N ALA A 224 -18.37 8.39 19.24
CA ALA A 224 -17.04 8.27 18.65
C ALA A 224 -16.03 7.65 19.62
N SER A 225 -16.07 8.05 20.90
CA SER A 225 -15.24 7.49 21.96
C SER A 225 -15.59 6.04 22.24
N LEU A 226 -16.88 5.69 22.30
CA LEU A 226 -17.31 4.31 22.46
C LEU A 226 -16.83 3.44 21.30
N LEU A 227 -17.00 3.91 20.05
CA LEU A 227 -16.51 3.21 18.86
C LEU A 227 -14.98 3.05 18.88
N ALA A 228 -14.25 4.07 19.34
CA ALA A 228 -12.79 3.99 19.48
C ALA A 228 -12.38 2.96 20.55
N VAL A 229 -13.06 2.92 21.69
CA VAL A 229 -12.80 1.94 22.75
C VAL A 229 -13.10 0.52 22.26
N LEU A 230 -14.24 0.32 21.59
CA LEU A 230 -14.58 -0.97 20.98
C LEU A 230 -13.58 -1.37 19.89
N ALA A 231 -13.10 -0.40 19.10
CA ALA A 231 -12.09 -0.63 18.07
C ALA A 231 -10.76 -1.10 18.66
N VAL A 232 -10.31 -0.47 19.75
CA VAL A 232 -9.11 -0.87 20.48
C VAL A 232 -9.32 -2.24 21.12
N GLY A 233 -10.46 -2.48 21.77
CA GLY A 233 -10.81 -3.78 22.33
C GLY A 233 -10.75 -4.89 21.29
N ALA A 234 -11.44 -4.74 20.16
CA ALA A 234 -11.41 -5.72 19.07
C ALA A 234 -10.00 -5.94 18.51
N TRP A 235 -9.20 -4.88 18.40
CA TRP A 235 -7.82 -4.98 17.93
C TRP A 235 -6.92 -5.76 18.88
N LEU A 236 -7.12 -5.65 20.20
CA LEU A 236 -6.45 -6.49 21.20
C LEU A 236 -6.82 -7.98 21.05
N PHE A 237 -8.02 -8.28 20.56
CA PHE A 237 -8.45 -9.63 20.15
C PHE A 237 -8.14 -9.95 18.68
N THR A 238 -7.04 -9.40 18.14
CA THR A 238 -6.53 -9.62 16.77
C THR A 238 -7.40 -9.13 15.61
N ILE A 239 -8.54 -8.48 15.86
CA ILE A 239 -9.47 -7.98 14.84
C ILE A 239 -9.24 -6.47 14.61
N SER A 240 -8.49 -6.13 13.56
CA SER A 240 -8.20 -4.73 13.18
C SER A 240 -9.30 -4.03 12.35
N LEU A 241 -10.43 -4.71 12.08
CA LEU A 241 -11.48 -4.21 11.18
C LEU A 241 -12.06 -2.88 11.63
N LEU A 242 -12.57 -2.82 12.87
CA LEU A 242 -13.23 -1.64 13.39
C LEU A 242 -12.25 -0.46 13.54
N LEU A 243 -11.02 -0.74 13.98
CA LEU A 243 -9.95 0.26 14.06
C LEU A 243 -9.62 0.87 12.70
N SER A 244 -9.60 0.06 11.65
CA SER A 244 -9.40 0.51 10.28
C SER A 244 -10.59 1.31 9.72
N LEU A 245 -11.82 0.96 10.09
CA LEU A 245 -13.01 1.75 9.72
C LEU A 245 -13.01 3.13 10.40
N VAL A 246 -12.66 3.17 11.68
CA VAL A 246 -12.49 4.43 12.42
C VAL A 246 -11.36 5.24 11.79
N SER A 247 -10.24 4.62 11.43
CA SER A 247 -9.10 5.32 10.81
C SER A 247 -9.47 5.97 9.47
N ILE A 248 -10.25 5.28 8.62
CA ILE A 248 -10.78 5.82 7.36
C ILE A 248 -11.58 7.10 7.62
N VAL A 249 -12.56 7.05 8.54
CA VAL A 249 -13.42 8.21 8.86
C VAL A 249 -12.60 9.37 9.43
N VAL A 250 -11.69 9.08 10.36
CA VAL A 250 -10.84 10.10 10.99
C VAL A 250 -9.93 10.75 9.96
N ILE A 251 -9.19 9.98 9.15
CA ILE A 251 -8.28 10.53 8.13
C ILE A 251 -9.05 11.36 7.11
N MET A 252 -10.19 10.85 6.61
CA MET A 252 -11.01 11.61 5.68
C MET A 252 -11.50 12.93 6.28
N LYS A 253 -11.98 12.91 7.54
CA LYS A 253 -12.45 14.13 8.22
C LYS A 253 -11.31 15.12 8.43
N LEU A 254 -10.13 14.65 8.87
CA LEU A 254 -8.97 15.50 9.11
C LEU A 254 -8.52 16.21 7.82
N PHE A 255 -8.35 15.47 6.73
CA PHE A 255 -7.92 16.04 5.44
C PHE A 255 -9.00 16.96 4.86
N TYR A 256 -10.28 16.61 5.00
CA TYR A 256 -11.37 17.49 4.58
C TYR A 256 -11.41 18.80 5.39
N GLN A 257 -11.25 18.73 6.71
CA GLN A 257 -11.22 19.93 7.55
C GLN A 257 -9.99 20.79 7.29
N TYR A 258 -8.84 20.17 7.03
CA TYR A 258 -7.63 20.87 6.64
C TYR A 258 -7.84 21.62 5.31
N GLU A 259 -8.45 20.97 4.31
CA GLU A 259 -8.83 21.59 3.04
C GLU A 259 -9.74 22.81 3.25
N GLN A 260 -10.77 22.69 4.11
CA GLN A 260 -11.69 23.80 4.38
C GLN A 260 -11.02 24.99 5.08
N ARG A 261 -10.01 24.75 5.94
CA ARG A 261 -9.38 25.80 6.76
C ARG A 261 -8.21 26.48 6.07
N PHE A 262 -7.36 25.71 5.40
CA PHE A 262 -6.07 26.20 4.87
C PHE A 262 -5.99 26.14 3.35
N GLY A 263 -6.88 25.36 2.71
CA GLY A 263 -6.80 25.06 1.29
C GLY A 263 -5.60 24.18 0.94
N MET A 264 -5.79 23.23 0.03
CA MET A 264 -4.73 22.38 -0.47
C MET A 264 -4.15 22.89 -1.77
N ARG A 265 -2.83 22.89 -1.82
CA ARG A 265 -2.07 23.31 -2.99
C ARG A 265 -1.82 22.10 -3.90
N PRO A 266 -2.02 22.22 -5.22
CA PRO A 266 -1.63 21.18 -6.16
C PRO A 266 -0.13 20.85 -6.13
N THR A 267 0.69 21.81 -5.71
CA THR A 267 2.15 21.68 -5.60
C THR A 267 2.62 21.14 -4.24
N SER A 268 1.70 20.81 -3.31
CA SER A 268 2.10 20.23 -2.03
C SER A 268 2.79 18.88 -2.23
N LEU A 269 3.75 18.56 -1.36
CA LEU A 269 4.51 17.30 -1.42
C LEU A 269 3.58 16.08 -1.45
N LEU A 270 2.59 16.04 -0.56
CA LEU A 270 1.62 14.93 -0.52
C LEU A 270 0.80 14.81 -1.80
N ASN A 271 0.49 15.92 -2.49
CA ASN A 271 -0.24 15.85 -3.74
C ASN A 271 0.65 15.32 -4.88
N VAL A 272 1.90 15.78 -4.96
CA VAL A 272 2.88 15.28 -5.94
C VAL A 272 3.14 13.78 -5.73
N ILE A 273 3.34 13.36 -4.49
CA ILE A 273 3.50 11.95 -4.11
C ILE A 273 2.22 11.17 -4.45
N GLY A 274 1.05 11.68 -4.09
CA GLY A 274 -0.27 11.08 -4.35
C GLY A 274 -0.59 10.84 -5.82
N SER A 275 -0.11 11.74 -6.70
CA SER A 275 -0.25 11.61 -8.15
C SER A 275 0.70 10.57 -8.76
N ASN A 276 1.80 10.25 -8.08
CA ASN A 276 2.84 9.33 -8.55
C ASN A 276 2.93 8.05 -7.69
N THR A 277 1.82 7.68 -7.02
CA THR A 277 1.78 6.56 -6.08
C THR A 277 2.29 5.25 -6.68
N ILE A 278 1.94 4.95 -7.93
CA ILE A 278 2.34 3.70 -8.59
C ILE A 278 3.86 3.64 -8.75
N ALA A 279 4.49 4.74 -9.18
CA ALA A 279 5.94 4.76 -9.41
C ALA A 279 6.74 4.59 -8.12
N ILE A 280 6.31 5.25 -7.04
CA ILE A 280 6.93 5.10 -5.72
C ILE A 280 6.65 3.67 -5.19
N TYR A 281 5.43 3.18 -5.34
CA TYR A 281 5.03 1.86 -4.88
C TYR A 281 5.77 0.71 -5.56
N THR A 282 6.05 0.77 -6.85
CA THR A 282 6.72 -0.35 -7.51
C THR A 282 8.25 -0.32 -7.34
N THR A 283 8.84 0.86 -7.19
CA THR A 283 10.31 1.03 -7.08
C THR A 283 10.86 0.86 -5.66
N HIS A 284 10.08 1.23 -4.63
CA HIS A 284 10.63 1.36 -3.27
C HIS A 284 11.23 0.06 -2.70
N ARG A 285 10.70 -1.12 -3.03
CA ARG A 285 11.20 -2.39 -2.46
C ARG A 285 12.63 -2.70 -2.87
N ILE A 286 12.98 -2.42 -4.13
CA ILE A 286 14.35 -2.62 -4.63
C ILE A 286 15.31 -1.73 -3.85
N LEU A 287 14.96 -0.45 -3.69
CA LEU A 287 15.78 0.53 -2.98
C LEU A 287 15.94 0.20 -1.50
N VAL A 288 14.83 -0.18 -0.84
CA VAL A 288 14.84 -0.58 0.56
C VAL A 288 15.70 -1.83 0.77
N GLU A 289 15.67 -2.80 -0.16
CA GLU A 289 16.55 -3.97 -0.12
C GLU A 289 18.03 -3.59 -0.28
N ILE A 290 18.36 -2.66 -1.18
CA ILE A 290 19.73 -2.13 -1.32
C ILE A 290 20.20 -1.52 0.01
N PHE A 291 19.37 -0.69 0.63
CA PHE A 291 19.72 -0.04 1.89
C PHE A 291 19.92 -1.08 3.00
N SER A 292 19.01 -2.04 3.15
CA SER A 292 19.11 -3.05 4.20
C SER A 292 20.35 -3.93 4.03
N LEU A 293 20.58 -4.47 2.83
CA LEU A 293 21.75 -5.31 2.54
C LEU A 293 23.08 -4.57 2.72
N SER A 294 23.12 -3.26 2.44
CA SER A 294 24.35 -2.46 2.59
C SER A 294 24.63 -2.06 4.04
N LEU A 295 23.58 -1.73 4.81
CA LEU A 295 23.71 -1.12 6.13
C LEU A 295 23.72 -2.14 7.27
N ILE A 296 22.93 -3.21 7.20
CA ILE A 296 22.81 -4.21 8.27
C ILE A 296 24.19 -4.80 8.64
N PRO A 297 25.05 -5.23 7.69
CA PRO A 297 26.36 -5.80 8.03
C PRO A 297 27.26 -4.78 8.74
N GLN A 298 27.19 -3.50 8.36
CA GLN A 298 28.00 -2.45 8.96
C GLN A 298 27.55 -2.15 10.40
N MET A 299 26.23 -2.15 10.63
CA MET A 299 25.65 -1.96 11.96
C MET A 299 25.95 -3.14 12.88
N ASN A 300 25.72 -4.37 12.43
CA ASN A 300 25.93 -5.57 13.25
C ASN A 300 27.41 -5.81 13.56
N ALA A 301 28.32 -5.39 12.67
CA ALA A 301 29.76 -5.42 12.92
C ALA A 301 30.26 -4.24 13.79
N ALA A 302 29.35 -3.41 14.34
CA ALA A 302 29.68 -2.26 15.20
C ALA A 302 30.75 -1.32 14.60
N ARG A 303 30.73 -1.12 13.28
CA ARG A 303 31.76 -0.34 12.57
C ARG A 303 31.69 1.16 12.81
N TRP A 304 30.58 1.66 13.35
CA TRP A 304 30.31 3.09 13.50
C TRP A 304 30.26 3.50 14.97
N SER A 305 30.51 4.77 15.26
CA SER A 305 30.39 5.28 16.64
C SER A 305 28.95 5.15 17.17
N PRO A 306 28.76 5.05 18.50
CA PRO A 306 27.44 4.95 19.12
C PRO A 306 26.50 6.12 18.75
N GLN A 307 27.03 7.34 18.59
CA GLN A 307 26.21 8.50 18.20
C GLN A 307 25.73 8.41 16.75
N VAL A 308 26.59 7.93 15.84
CA VAL A 308 26.24 7.74 14.43
C VAL A 308 25.20 6.62 14.29
N GLU A 309 25.39 5.52 15.01
CA GLU A 309 24.42 4.42 15.11
C GLU A 309 23.04 4.93 15.51
N LEU A 310 22.94 5.64 16.65
CA LEU A 310 21.68 6.18 17.16
C LEU A 310 21.03 7.16 16.17
N THR A 311 21.83 8.06 15.60
CA THR A 311 21.33 9.06 14.64
C THR A 311 20.76 8.38 13.40
N LEU A 312 21.46 7.37 12.87
CA LEU A 312 20.99 6.61 11.72
C LEU A 312 19.67 5.90 12.04
N LEU A 313 19.57 5.20 13.18
CA LEU A 313 18.33 4.55 13.60
C LEU A 313 17.16 5.53 13.82
N LEU A 314 17.45 6.79 14.16
CA LEU A 314 16.41 7.79 14.30
C LEU A 314 15.85 8.25 12.94
N VAL A 315 16.74 8.47 11.96
CA VAL A 315 16.37 9.12 10.69
C VAL A 315 16.14 8.13 9.53
N TYR A 316 16.58 6.88 9.66
CA TYR A 316 16.58 5.88 8.59
C TYR A 316 15.24 5.75 7.83
N PRO A 317 14.06 5.66 8.49
CA PRO A 317 12.80 5.51 7.77
C PRO A 317 12.44 6.77 6.95
N PHE A 318 12.80 7.95 7.45
CA PHE A 318 12.56 9.22 6.77
C PHE A 318 13.51 9.42 5.59
N VAL A 319 14.79 9.07 5.75
CA VAL A 319 15.77 9.09 4.67
C VAL A 319 15.37 8.09 3.59
N SER A 320 14.98 6.87 3.97
CA SER A 320 14.47 5.86 3.04
C SER A 320 13.25 6.38 2.28
N LEU A 321 12.29 6.99 2.97
CA LEU A 321 11.11 7.60 2.34
C LEU A 321 11.50 8.68 1.33
N LEU A 322 12.41 9.58 1.69
CA LEU A 322 12.87 10.65 0.80
C LEU A 322 13.51 10.07 -0.47
N ILE A 323 14.46 9.15 -0.32
CA ILE A 323 15.17 8.57 -1.46
C ILE A 323 14.23 7.76 -2.34
N CYS A 324 13.37 6.91 -1.77
CA CYS A 324 12.38 6.15 -2.54
C CYS A 324 11.39 7.06 -3.27
N THR A 325 11.00 8.18 -2.66
CA THR A 325 10.12 9.17 -3.30
C THR A 325 10.81 9.82 -4.49
N VAL A 326 12.04 10.34 -4.30
CA VAL A 326 12.80 11.00 -5.36
C VAL A 326 13.09 10.02 -6.49
N ALA A 327 13.57 8.81 -6.18
CA ALA A 327 13.85 7.78 -7.17
C ALA A 327 12.58 7.37 -7.94
N GLY A 328 11.45 7.13 -7.26
CA GLY A 328 10.18 6.82 -7.92
C GLY A 328 9.73 7.93 -8.89
N LEU A 329 9.88 9.19 -8.49
CA LEU A 329 9.59 10.34 -9.36
C LEU A 329 10.56 10.45 -10.55
N LEU A 330 11.83 10.16 -10.34
CA LEU A 330 12.85 10.13 -11.40
C LEU A 330 12.56 9.03 -12.41
N VAL A 331 12.31 7.79 -11.94
CA VAL A 331 11.95 6.65 -12.80
C VAL A 331 10.68 6.95 -13.59
N ARG A 332 9.68 7.60 -12.98
CA ARG A 332 8.47 8.06 -13.69
C ARG A 332 8.79 9.06 -14.80
N LYS A 333 9.59 10.08 -14.51
CA LYS A 333 9.99 11.08 -15.52
C LYS A 333 10.82 10.46 -16.64
N LEU A 334 11.72 9.54 -16.32
CA LEU A 334 12.54 8.81 -17.29
C LEU A 334 11.66 7.93 -18.18
N SER A 335 10.73 7.17 -17.58
CA SER A 335 9.73 6.37 -18.30
C SER A 335 8.96 7.20 -19.31
N GLN A 336 8.45 8.37 -18.89
CA GLN A 336 7.70 9.29 -19.76
C GLN A 336 8.54 9.85 -20.92
N ARG A 337 9.82 10.16 -20.68
CA ARG A 337 10.70 10.77 -21.70
C ARG A 337 11.32 9.77 -22.65
N ALA A 338 11.76 8.62 -22.15
CA ALA A 338 12.56 7.66 -22.90
C ALA A 338 11.74 6.49 -23.45
N PHE A 339 10.63 6.13 -22.80
CA PHE A 339 9.90 4.90 -23.10
C PHE A 339 8.38 5.13 -23.25
N SER A 340 7.93 6.36 -23.54
CA SER A 340 6.51 6.69 -23.69
C SER A 340 5.63 6.21 -22.52
N ASP A 341 6.19 6.25 -21.30
CA ASP A 341 5.60 5.77 -20.05
C ASP A 341 5.39 4.25 -19.92
N LEU A 342 6.08 3.43 -20.72
CA LEU A 342 5.93 1.97 -20.76
C LEU A 342 6.16 1.27 -19.41
N LEU A 343 6.96 1.84 -18.49
CA LEU A 343 7.16 1.25 -17.17
C LEU A 343 5.90 1.30 -16.29
N PHE A 344 4.91 2.12 -16.64
CA PHE A 344 3.76 2.39 -15.80
C PHE A 344 2.43 2.46 -16.53
N SER A 345 2.46 2.42 -17.85
CA SER A 345 1.30 2.38 -18.73
C SER A 345 1.54 1.29 -19.79
N PRO A 346 0.53 0.46 -20.11
CA PRO A 346 0.69 -0.55 -21.14
C PRO A 346 0.92 0.12 -22.50
N PRO A 347 1.64 -0.54 -23.43
CA PRO A 347 1.70 -0.07 -24.81
C PRO A 347 0.28 0.01 -25.38
N SER A 348 0.00 1.05 -26.17
CA SER A 348 -1.29 1.20 -26.84
C SER A 348 -1.55 -0.02 -27.71
N LEU A 349 -2.63 -0.74 -27.45
CA LEU A 349 -3.11 -1.79 -28.35
C LEU A 349 -3.28 -1.18 -29.75
N PRO A 350 -2.82 -1.83 -30.83
CA PRO A 350 -3.13 -1.39 -32.18
C PRO A 350 -4.65 -1.26 -32.29
N ALA A 351 -5.14 -0.10 -32.72
CA ALA A 351 -6.56 0.06 -32.98
C ALA A 351 -6.97 -1.06 -33.95
N ALA A 352 -7.90 -1.93 -33.53
CA ALA A 352 -8.50 -2.89 -34.43
C ALA A 352 -9.11 -2.07 -35.56
N VAL A 353 -8.53 -2.16 -36.76
CA VAL A 353 -9.07 -1.56 -37.97
C VAL A 353 -10.45 -2.18 -38.14
N SER A 354 -11.50 -1.43 -37.79
CA SER A 354 -12.86 -1.85 -38.11
C SER A 354 -12.96 -1.81 -39.62
N TYR A 355 -12.83 -2.97 -40.27
CA TYR A 355 -13.33 -3.12 -41.62
C TYR A 355 -14.84 -2.98 -41.53
N SER A 356 -15.34 -1.80 -41.88
CA SER A 356 -16.74 -1.61 -42.22
C SER A 356 -17.06 -2.56 -43.37
N ARG A 357 -17.95 -3.52 -43.15
CA ARG A 357 -18.73 -4.16 -44.20
C ARG A 357 -20.18 -3.80 -44.00
#